data_AF-A0A7S0CGK9-F1
#
_entry.id   AF-A0A7S0CGK9-F1
#
_cell.length_a   1.000
_cell.length_b   1.000
_cell.length_c   1.000
_cell.angle_alpha   90.00
_cell.angle_beta   90.00
_cell.angle_gamma   90.00
#
_symmetry.space_group_name_H-M   'P 1'
#
loop_
_entity.id
_entity.type
_entity.pdbx_description
1 polymer ?
#
loop_
_entity_poly.entity_id
_entity_poly.type
_entity_poly.pdbx_seq_one_letter_code
_entity_poly.pdbx_strand_id
1 'polypeptide(L)'
;MPSTYEKPFDVNGTHILVADMKSPLAVVITHPWGPLGGNMHNNVVKAVALYFQKQGVTTMRINFKGFGISRGYGEMKEVVDCCNFLLYGQHISHNKENKV
;
A
#
# COMPACT_ATOMS: atom_id res chain seq x y z
N MET A 1 -5.58 4.66 -12.53
CA MET A 1 -4.62 5.77 -12.38
C MET A 1 -4.57 6.19 -10.92
N PRO A 2 -3.35 6.37 -10.35
CA PRO A 2 -3.16 6.94 -9.02
C PRO A 2 -3.79 8.33 -8.93
N SER A 3 -4.26 8.74 -7.75
CA SER A 3 -4.55 10.15 -7.50
C SER A 3 -3.24 10.95 -7.53
N THR A 4 -3.29 12.27 -7.75
CA THR A 4 -2.11 13.15 -7.81
C THR A 4 -1.18 13.05 -6.59
N TYR A 5 -1.69 12.52 -5.46
CA TYR A 5 -0.97 12.43 -4.18
C TYR A 5 -0.35 11.06 -3.91
N GLU A 6 -0.64 10.05 -4.73
CA GLU A 6 -0.22 8.67 -4.47
C GLU A 6 1.09 8.31 -5.16
N LYS A 7 2.05 7.83 -4.38
CA LYS A 7 3.32 7.32 -4.86
C LYS A 7 3.37 5.81 -4.73
N PRO A 8 3.85 5.09 -5.77
CA PRO A 8 4.05 3.66 -5.70
C PRO A 8 5.30 3.29 -4.91
N PHE A 9 5.20 2.23 -4.13
CA PHE A 9 6.33 1.60 -3.45
C PHE A 9 6.20 0.08 -3.53
N ASP A 10 7.31 -0.58 -3.25
CA ASP A 10 7.38 -2.03 -3.14
C ASP A 10 7.93 -2.39 -1.77
N VAL A 11 7.18 -3.20 -1.03
CA VAL A 11 7.57 -3.68 0.31
C VAL A 11 7.73 -5.18 0.24
N ASN A 12 8.97 -5.64 0.21
CA ASN A 12 9.32 -7.06 0.10
C ASN A 12 8.66 -7.76 -1.10
N GLY A 13 8.34 -7.06 -2.20
CA GLY A 13 7.61 -7.53 -3.38
C GLY A 13 6.09 -7.27 -3.37
N THR A 14 5.54 -6.71 -2.28
CA THR A 14 4.14 -6.33 -2.19
C THR A 14 4.00 -4.91 -2.70
N HIS A 15 3.22 -4.75 -3.77
CA HIS A 15 3.00 -3.44 -4.38
C HIS A 15 2.03 -2.61 -3.54
N ILE A 16 2.44 -1.41 -3.16
CA ILE A 16 1.63 -0.48 -2.40
C ILE A 16 1.55 0.88 -3.07
N LEU A 17 0.47 1.60 -2.79
CA LEU A 17 0.31 3.02 -3.15
C LEU A 17 0.13 3.81 -1.86
N VAL A 18 1.00 4.80 -1.63
CA VAL A 18 0.94 5.64 -0.43
C VAL A 18 0.68 7.08 -0.81
N ALA A 19 -0.35 7.67 -0.22
CA ALA A 19 -0.55 9.11 -0.19
C ALA A 19 -0.13 9.63 1.18
N ASP A 20 1.05 10.24 1.25
CA ASP A 20 1.57 10.82 2.47
C ASP A 20 1.01 12.23 2.67
N MET A 21 0.15 12.38 3.67
CA MET A 21 -0.44 13.66 4.08
C MET A 21 0.32 14.30 5.25
N LYS A 22 1.48 13.75 5.64
CA LYS A 22 2.23 14.11 6.86
C LYS A 22 1.37 14.02 8.12
N SER A 23 0.42 13.09 8.11
CA SER A 23 -0.51 12.86 9.20
C SER A 23 0.10 11.94 10.25
N PRO A 24 -0.16 12.16 11.57
CA PRO A 24 0.21 11.20 12.59
C PRO A 24 -0.65 9.91 12.55
N LEU A 25 -1.69 9.89 11.72
CA LEU A 25 -2.57 8.75 11.50
C LEU A 25 -2.44 8.24 10.07
N ALA A 26 -2.37 6.91 9.92
CA ALA A 26 -2.41 6.27 8.62
C ALA A 26 -3.53 5.22 8.53
N VAL A 27 -4.20 5.15 7.38
CA VAL A 27 -5.22 4.15 7.07
C VAL A 27 -4.67 3.18 6.03
N VAL A 28 -4.63 1.90 6.40
CA VAL A 28 -4.24 0.80 5.51
C VAL A 28 -5.49 0.18 4.91
N ILE A 29 -5.55 0.12 3.60
CA ILE A 29 -6.73 -0.30 2.84
C ILE A 29 -6.36 -1.52 2.01
N THR A 30 -7.00 -2.64 2.31
CA THR A 30 -6.89 -3.88 1.55
C THR A 30 -7.99 -3.96 0.49
N HIS A 31 -7.81 -4.82 -0.50
CA HIS A 31 -8.81 -5.04 -1.54
C HIS A 31 -9.59 -6.35 -1.31
N PRO A 32 -10.80 -6.48 -1.90
CA PRO A 32 -11.57 -7.73 -1.91
C PRO A 32 -10.80 -8.90 -2.53
N TRP A 33 -11.38 -10.10 -2.46
CA TRP A 33 -10.74 -11.33 -2.91
C TRP A 33 -10.20 -11.25 -4.34
N GLY A 34 -8.88 -11.41 -4.48
CA GLY A 34 -8.14 -11.24 -5.73
C GLY A 34 -8.65 -12.10 -6.91
N PRO A 35 -8.91 -13.40 -6.72
CA PRO A 35 -9.42 -14.29 -7.77
C PRO A 35 -10.73 -13.85 -8.44
N LEU A 36 -11.56 -13.04 -7.79
CA LEU A 36 -12.76 -12.43 -8.40
C LEU A 36 -12.50 -11.03 -8.97
N GLY A 37 -11.24 -10.69 -9.27
CA GLY A 37 -10.85 -9.40 -9.82
C GLY A 37 -10.62 -8.30 -8.77
N GLY A 38 -10.50 -8.68 -7.50
CA GLY A 38 -10.12 -7.76 -6.43
C GLY A 38 -8.70 -7.23 -6.58
N ASN A 39 -8.50 -5.92 -6.55
CA ASN A 39 -7.19 -5.27 -6.57
C ASN A 39 -7.25 -3.88 -5.94
N MET A 40 -6.08 -3.28 -5.69
CA MET A 40 -5.98 -1.94 -5.07
C MET A 40 -6.62 -0.79 -5.87
N HIS A 41 -7.05 -1.03 -7.11
CA HIS A 41 -7.70 -0.05 -7.98
C HIS A 41 -9.22 -0.18 -8.03
N ASN A 42 -9.84 -1.14 -7.32
CA ASN A 42 -11.29 -1.22 -7.28
C ASN A 42 -11.92 0.10 -6.78
N ASN A 43 -13.10 0.41 -7.31
CA ASN A 43 -13.82 1.66 -7.06
C ASN A 43 -14.05 1.95 -5.57
N VAL A 44 -14.45 0.95 -4.79
CA VAL A 44 -14.67 1.10 -3.34
C VAL A 44 -13.35 1.41 -2.61
N VAL A 45 -12.29 0.68 -2.92
CA VAL A 45 -10.95 0.87 -2.33
C VAL A 45 -10.44 2.29 -2.62
N LYS A 46 -10.59 2.75 -3.86
CA LYS A 46 -10.26 4.13 -4.25
C LYS A 46 -11.13 5.16 -3.54
N ALA A 47 -12.43 4.93 -3.43
CA ALA A 47 -13.35 5.87 -2.78
C ALA A 47 -13.00 6.06 -1.30
N VAL A 48 -12.70 4.97 -0.59
CA VAL A 48 -12.25 5.00 0.82
C VAL A 48 -10.92 5.75 0.95
N ALA A 49 -9.94 5.46 0.08
CA ALA A 49 -8.66 6.16 0.10
C ALA A 49 -8.82 7.67 -0.13
N LEU A 50 -9.58 8.07 -1.15
CA LEU A 50 -9.84 9.47 -1.46
C LEU A 50 -10.60 10.18 -0.35
N TYR A 51 -11.52 9.50 0.33
CA TYR A 51 -12.23 10.06 1.48
C TYR A 51 -11.26 10.46 2.59
N PHE A 52 -10.39 9.54 3.02
CA PHE A 52 -9.41 9.81 4.08
C PHE A 52 -8.33 10.82 3.65
N GLN A 53 -7.87 10.77 2.40
CA GLN A 53 -6.95 11.77 1.85
C GLN A 53 -7.54 13.18 1.93
N LYS A 54 -8.82 13.36 1.61
CA LYS A 54 -9.52 14.65 1.74
C LYS A 54 -9.64 15.14 3.19
N GLN A 55 -9.57 14.24 4.16
CA GLN A 55 -9.52 14.58 5.59
C GLN A 55 -8.09 14.82 6.10
N GLY A 56 -7.07 14.82 5.24
CA GLY A 56 -5.68 15.01 5.64
C GLY A 56 -5.04 13.80 6.31
N VAL A 57 -5.60 12.60 6.12
CA VAL A 57 -5.06 11.35 6.68
C VAL A 57 -4.18 10.64 5.66
N THR A 58 -3.02 10.15 6.10
CA THR A 58 -2.13 9.35 5.24
C THR A 58 -2.82 8.04 4.89
N THR A 59 -2.79 7.63 3.62
CA THR A 59 -3.44 6.38 3.20
C THR A 59 -2.47 5.48 2.47
N MET A 60 -2.59 4.18 2.68
CA MET A 60 -1.87 3.16 1.95
C MET A 60 -2.85 2.14 1.39
N ARG A 61 -2.78 1.86 0.10
CA ARG A 61 -3.46 0.72 -0.51
C ARG A 61 -2.46 -0.39 -0.81
N ILE A 62 -2.85 -1.61 -0.49
CA ILE A 62 -2.02 -2.81 -0.69
C ILE A 62 -2.58 -3.61 -1.86
N ASN A 63 -1.71 -4.09 -2.74
CA ASN A 63 -2.03 -5.13 -3.70
C ASN A 63 -1.32 -6.42 -3.26
N PHE A 64 -2.09 -7.40 -2.79
CA PHE A 64 -1.53 -8.66 -2.31
C PHE A 64 -0.85 -9.42 -3.44
N LYS A 65 0.25 -10.09 -3.14
CA LYS A 65 0.98 -10.88 -4.15
C LYS A 65 0.17 -12.04 -4.74
N GLY A 66 -0.82 -12.53 -3.98
CA GLY A 66 -1.78 -13.51 -4.43
C GLY A 66 -1.15 -14.85 -4.83
N PHE A 67 -1.17 -15.83 -3.92
CA PHE A 67 -0.90 -17.22 -4.26
C PHE A 67 -2.13 -18.08 -3.93
N GLY A 68 -3.04 -18.22 -4.90
CA GLY A 68 -4.15 -19.17 -4.84
C GLY A 68 -5.06 -19.05 -3.60
N ILE A 69 -5.67 -20.16 -3.20
CA ILE A 69 -6.43 -20.27 -1.96
C ILE A 69 -5.42 -20.39 -0.82
N SER A 70 -5.03 -19.27 -0.24
CA SER A 70 -4.20 -19.24 0.96
C SER A 70 -5.10 -19.34 2.22
N ARG A 71 -4.50 -19.74 3.35
CA ARG A 71 -5.17 -19.64 4.67
C ARG A 71 -5.10 -18.21 5.26
N GLY A 72 -4.66 -17.20 4.50
CA GLY A 72 -4.55 -15.82 4.96
C GLY A 72 -3.24 -15.44 5.66
N TYR A 73 -2.35 -16.41 5.96
CA TYR A 73 -1.10 -16.14 6.69
C TYR A 73 -0.11 -15.26 5.91
N GLY A 74 -0.06 -15.42 4.58
CA GLY A 74 0.79 -14.58 3.73
C GLY A 74 0.31 -13.14 3.70
N GLU A 75 -0.98 -12.96 3.49
CA GLU A 75 -1.66 -11.66 3.46
C GLU A 75 -1.53 -10.95 4.81
N MET A 76 -1.67 -11.67 5.93
CA MET A 76 -1.41 -11.11 7.26
C MET A 76 0.02 -10.60 7.38
N LYS A 77 1.01 -11.38 6.94
CA LYS A 77 2.42 -10.96 6.98
C LYS A 77 2.66 -9.75 6.10
N GLU A 78 2.09 -9.71 4.90
CA GLU A 78 2.19 -8.58 3.99
C GLU A 78 1.62 -7.30 4.61
N VAL A 79 0.45 -7.38 5.28
CA VAL A 79 -0.11 -6.24 6.02
C VAL A 79 0.84 -5.77 7.12
N VAL A 80 1.40 -6.69 7.90
CA VAL A 80 2.35 -6.35 8.98
C VAL A 80 3.60 -5.67 8.42
N ASP A 81 4.19 -6.20 7.35
CA ASP A 81 5.35 -5.62 6.68
C ASP A 81 5.03 -4.20 6.17
N CYS A 82 3.84 -3.99 5.59
CA CYS A 82 3.39 -2.68 5.12
C CYS A 82 3.13 -1.69 6.28
N CYS A 83 2.55 -2.16 7.39
CA CYS A 83 2.40 -1.33 8.59
C CYS A 83 3.76 -0.91 9.16
N ASN A 84 4.72 -1.84 9.22
CA ASN A 84 6.09 -1.54 9.64
C ASN A 84 6.76 -0.52 8.70
N PHE A 85 6.51 -0.61 7.39
CA PHE A 85 6.96 0.40 6.43
C PHE A 85 6.42 1.79 6.76
N LEU A 86 5.15 1.93 7.15
CA LEU A 86 4.59 3.23 7.55
C LEU A 86 5.12 3.73 8.90
N LEU A 87 5.31 2.83 9.88
CA LEU A 87 5.71 3.19 11.24
C LEU A 87 7.20 3.50 11.37
N TYR A 88 8.05 2.76 10.66
CA TYR A 88 9.50 2.83 10.79
C TYR A 88 10.19 3.36 9.52
N GLY A 89 9.46 3.52 8.42
CA GLY A 89 9.99 4.00 7.14
C GLY A 89 10.21 5.51 7.11
N GLN A 90 11.28 5.97 7.75
CA GLN A 90 12.11 7.01 7.12
C GLN A 90 13.05 6.31 6.12
N HIS A 91 13.16 6.86 4.90
CA HIS A 91 14.24 6.61 3.92
C HIS A 91 14.75 5.16 3.82
N ILE A 92 14.13 4.34 2.96
CA ILE A 92 14.95 3.41 2.19
C ILE A 92 15.61 4.26 1.10
N SER A 93 16.81 4.70 1.44
CA SER A 93 17.75 5.43 0.59
C SER A 93 17.82 4.83 -0.82
N HIS A 94 17.89 5.72 -1.81
CA HIS A 94 18.65 5.47 -3.03
C HIS A 94 19.95 4.73 -2.69
N ASN A 95 20.19 3.56 -3.28
CA ASN A 95 21.55 3.07 -3.52
C ASN A 95 21.47 2.00 -4.62
N LYS A 96 22.09 2.15 -5.79
CA LYS A 96 23.54 2.32 -6.04
C LYS A 96 23.75 3.13 -7.33
N GLU A 97 24.53 4.20 -7.28
CA GLU A 97 25.93 4.20 -7.74
C GLU A 97 26.09 3.73 -9.18
N ASN A 98 26.37 4.71 -10.03
CA ASN A 98 27.17 4.56 -11.24
C ASN A 98 28.33 3.59 -10.96
N LYS A 99 28.29 2.41 -11.57
CA LYS A 99 29.51 1.66 -11.85
C LYS A 99 30.01 2.11 -13.22
N VAL A 100 31.19 2.71 -13.16
CA VAL A 100 32.14 2.98 -14.24
C VAL A 100 32.27 1.78 -15.17
#